data_AF-A0AAV2AQ30-F1
#
_entry.id   AF-A0AAV2AQ30-F1
#
_cell.length_a   1.000
_cell.length_b   1.000
_cell.length_c   1.000
_cell.angle_alpha   90.00
_cell.angle_beta   90.00
_cell.angle_gamma   90.00
#
_symmetry.space_group_name_H-M   'P 1'
#
loop_
_entity.id
_entity.type
_entity.pdbx_description
1 polymer ?
#
loop_
_entity_poly.entity_id
_entity_poly.type
_entity_poly.pdbx_seq_one_letter_code
_entity_poly.pdbx_strand_id
1 'polypeptide(L)'
;MKSILYFCLLLSLCAAVIARCRPCNRRTEYYSSQDDSIRSVCYLPKKVGVCRAAFTRYYYNPSRKNCFTFIWGGCGGNGNNFESYDDCMAVCKGA
;
A
#
# COMPACT_ATOMS: atom_id res chain seq x y z
N MET A 1 -57.79 14.05 2.41
CA MET A 1 -57.22 13.58 3.70
C MET A 1 -57.93 12.31 4.11
N LYS A 2 -57.40 11.14 3.72
CA LYS A 2 -57.78 9.76 4.10
C LYS A 2 -57.05 8.72 3.23
N SER A 3 -56.44 9.15 2.11
CA SER A 3 -55.64 8.26 1.23
C SER A 3 -54.15 8.17 1.56
N ILE A 4 -53.62 8.94 2.52
CA ILE A 4 -52.19 8.93 2.86
C ILE A 4 -51.89 7.97 4.04
N LEU A 5 -52.87 7.67 4.90
CA LEU A 5 -52.67 6.72 6.02
C LEU A 5 -52.71 5.25 5.59
N TYR A 6 -53.37 4.91 4.48
CA TYR A 6 -53.44 3.52 4.00
C TYR A 6 -52.21 3.07 3.21
N PHE A 7 -51.41 4.01 2.70
CA PHE A 7 -50.18 3.69 1.99
C PHE A 7 -48.99 3.46 2.95
N CYS A 8 -49.07 3.95 4.20
CA CYS A 8 -48.03 3.79 5.22
C CYS A 8 -48.15 2.51 6.07
N LEU A 9 -49.27 1.78 6.04
CA LEU A 9 -49.49 0.60 6.92
C LEU A 9 -49.24 -0.77 6.27
N LEU A 10 -48.84 -0.81 4.99
CA LEU A 10 -48.45 -2.06 4.31
C LEU A 10 -46.91 -2.27 4.28
N LEU A 11 -46.18 -1.51 5.09
CA LEU A 11 -44.71 -1.52 5.23
C LEU A 11 -44.17 -2.50 6.31
N SER A 12 -44.72 -3.70 6.52
CA SER A 12 -44.23 -4.59 7.61
C SER A 12 -43.87 -6.04 7.27
N LEU A 13 -43.97 -6.52 6.01
CA LEU A 13 -43.65 -7.94 5.72
C LEU A 13 -42.68 -8.21 4.55
N CYS A 14 -41.82 -7.26 4.18
CA CYS A 14 -40.65 -7.62 3.36
C CYS A 14 -39.46 -6.66 3.54
N ALA A 15 -38.93 -6.55 4.76
CA ALA A 15 -37.70 -5.82 5.03
C ALA A 15 -36.44 -6.66 4.71
N ALA A 16 -36.35 -7.31 3.54
CA ALA A 16 -35.24 -8.23 3.25
C ALA A 16 -34.53 -8.08 1.89
N VAL A 17 -34.89 -7.16 0.98
CA VAL A 17 -34.20 -7.12 -0.34
C VAL A 17 -33.95 -5.73 -0.95
N ILE A 18 -33.76 -4.68 -0.14
CA ILE A 18 -33.07 -3.46 -0.62
C ILE A 18 -31.71 -3.37 0.05
N ALA A 19 -30.94 -4.45 -0.09
CA ALA A 19 -29.51 -4.46 0.19
C ALA A 19 -28.79 -3.72 -0.95
N ARG A 20 -28.46 -2.45 -0.70
CA ARG A 20 -27.28 -1.72 -1.19
C ARG A 20 -26.55 -2.35 -2.40
N CYS A 21 -26.95 -2.04 -3.62
CA CYS A 21 -26.03 -2.12 -4.75
C CYS A 21 -25.13 -0.87 -4.72
N ARG A 22 -24.02 -0.92 -3.97
CA ARG A 22 -22.87 -0.05 -4.27
C ARG A 22 -22.38 -0.43 -5.67
N PRO A 23 -22.06 0.52 -6.57
CA PRO A 23 -21.43 0.17 -7.82
C PRO A 23 -20.15 -0.61 -7.50
N CYS A 24 -19.98 -1.78 -8.11
CA CYS A 24 -18.72 -2.51 -8.01
C CYS A 24 -17.68 -1.80 -8.88
N ASN A 25 -17.28 -0.57 -8.51
CA ASN A 25 -16.01 -0.01 -8.95
C ASN A 25 -14.91 -0.62 -8.09
N ARG A 26 -14.66 -1.92 -8.28
CA ARG A 26 -13.64 -2.69 -7.55
C ARG A 26 -12.25 -2.42 -8.13
N ARG A 27 -11.87 -1.15 -8.30
CA ARG A 27 -10.53 -0.77 -8.77
C ARG A 27 -9.82 0.29 -7.94
N THR A 28 -10.49 0.97 -7.01
CA THR A 28 -9.88 2.03 -6.19
C THR A 28 -9.69 1.70 -4.70
N GLU A 29 -10.17 0.56 -4.20
CA GLU A 29 -9.94 0.14 -2.80
C GLU A 29 -8.75 -0.83 -2.61
N TYR A 30 -8.19 -1.38 -3.70
CA TYR A 30 -6.96 -2.19 -3.67
C TYR A 30 -5.69 -1.35 -3.94
N TYR A 31 -5.85 -0.23 -4.65
CA TYR A 31 -4.76 0.68 -5.01
C TYR A 31 -4.29 1.56 -3.82
N SER A 32 -5.01 1.57 -2.70
CA SER A 32 -4.55 2.26 -1.47
C SER A 32 -3.87 1.33 -0.47
N SER A 33 -3.87 0.01 -0.68
CA SER A 33 -3.23 -0.95 0.23
C SER A 33 -1.88 -1.47 -0.30
N GLN A 34 -1.64 -1.40 -1.62
CA GLN A 34 -0.34 -1.73 -2.19
C GLN A 34 0.66 -0.58 -2.12
N ASP A 35 0.24 0.67 -2.31
CA ASP A 35 1.11 1.85 -2.22
C ASP A 35 1.70 2.05 -0.82
N ASP A 36 0.89 1.84 0.22
CA ASP A 36 1.33 1.99 1.61
C ASP A 36 2.38 0.91 1.98
N SER A 37 2.23 -0.30 1.44
CA SER A 37 3.20 -1.39 1.62
C SER A 37 4.53 -1.12 0.89
N ILE A 38 4.49 -0.55 -0.31
CA ILE A 38 5.69 -0.18 -1.08
C ILE A 38 6.40 0.99 -0.39
N ARG A 39 5.67 2.01 0.05
CA ARG A 39 6.23 3.13 0.81
C ARG A 39 6.80 2.67 2.16
N SER A 40 6.23 1.63 2.78
CA SER A 40 6.76 1.08 4.04
C SER A 40 8.20 0.58 3.91
N VAL A 41 8.58 0.07 2.73
CA VAL A 41 9.94 -0.41 2.44
C VAL A 41 10.97 0.70 2.59
N CYS A 42 10.62 1.93 2.23
CA CYS A 42 11.50 3.09 2.28
C CYS A 42 11.87 3.52 3.70
N TYR A 43 11.13 3.06 4.71
CA TYR A 43 11.42 3.31 6.13
C TYR A 43 12.18 2.17 6.80
N LEU A 44 12.40 1.04 6.10
CA LEU A 44 13.22 -0.04 6.62
C LEU A 44 14.69 0.39 6.69
N PRO A 45 15.48 -0.08 7.67
CA PRO A 45 16.91 0.17 7.70
C PRO A 45 17.62 -0.59 6.57
N LYS A 46 18.78 -0.10 6.11
CA LYS A 46 19.67 -0.91 5.26
C LYS A 46 20.05 -2.22 5.96
N LYS A 47 20.08 -3.33 5.23
CA LYS A 47 20.40 -4.65 5.81
C LYS A 47 21.43 -5.40 4.97
N VAL A 48 22.63 -5.56 5.52
CA VAL A 48 23.76 -6.27 4.88
C VAL A 48 23.43 -7.75 4.67
N GLY A 49 22.75 -8.38 5.64
CA GLY A 49 22.42 -9.81 5.60
C GLY A 49 23.54 -10.70 6.14
N VAL A 50 23.38 -12.03 6.01
CA VAL A 50 24.28 -13.03 6.64
C VAL A 50 25.38 -13.52 5.70
N CYS A 51 25.17 -13.39 4.39
CA CYS A 51 26.16 -13.77 3.38
C CYS A 51 27.31 -12.75 3.33
N ARG A 52 28.45 -13.17 2.75
CA ARG A 52 29.72 -12.42 2.75
C ARG A 52 30.18 -11.98 1.36
N ALA A 53 29.29 -11.96 0.37
CA ALA A 53 29.59 -11.31 -0.91
C ALA A 53 29.59 -9.78 -0.74
N ALA A 54 30.06 -9.04 -1.74
CA ALA A 54 30.14 -7.59 -1.69
C ALA A 54 29.44 -6.98 -2.91
N PHE A 55 28.13 -6.79 -2.82
CA PHE A 55 27.36 -6.11 -3.85
C PHE A 55 27.08 -4.67 -3.44
N THR A 56 27.52 -3.71 -4.26
CA THR A 56 27.11 -2.31 -4.08
C THR A 56 25.62 -2.17 -4.43
N ARG A 57 24.84 -1.69 -3.48
CA ARG A 57 23.39 -1.47 -3.59
C ARG A 57 23.02 -0.11 -3.03
N TYR A 58 21.80 0.34 -3.29
CA TYR A 58 21.26 1.59 -2.80
C TYR A 58 20.17 1.33 -1.76
N TYR A 59 20.09 2.19 -0.75
CA TYR A 59 19.00 2.22 0.21
C TYR A 59 18.54 3.66 0.41
N TYR A 60 17.24 3.86 0.64
CA TYR A 60 16.67 5.16 0.94
C TYR A 60 16.84 5.51 2.41
N ASN A 61 17.25 6.74 2.69
CA ASN A 61 17.30 7.33 4.03
C ASN A 61 16.22 8.41 4.15
N PRO A 62 15.12 8.17 4.86
CA PRO A 62 13.99 9.11 4.94
C PRO A 62 14.35 10.41 5.67
N SER A 63 15.27 10.38 6.64
CA SER A 63 15.73 11.59 7.32
C SER A 63 16.47 12.55 6.40
N ARG A 64 17.16 12.00 5.39
CA ARG A 64 17.90 12.77 4.38
C ARG A 64 17.14 12.90 3.06
N LYS A 65 15.97 12.27 2.94
CA LYS A 65 15.12 12.21 1.75
C LYS A 65 15.91 11.86 0.48
N ASN A 66 16.86 10.93 0.60
CA ASN A 66 17.76 10.58 -0.49
C ASN A 66 18.25 9.12 -0.39
N CYS A 67 18.70 8.57 -1.51
CA CYS A 67 19.30 7.24 -1.61
C CYS A 67 20.82 7.28 -1.44
N PHE A 68 21.36 6.30 -0.72
CA PHE A 68 22.79 6.17 -0.42
C PHE A 68 23.26 4.75 -0.74
N THR A 69 24.54 4.60 -1.05
CA THR A 69 25.14 3.28 -1.29
C THR A 69 25.40 2.52 0.01
N PHE A 70 25.35 1.19 -0.07
CA PHE A 70 25.82 0.28 0.96
C PHE A 70 26.26 -1.05 0.34
N ILE A 71 27.00 -1.87 1.10
CA ILE A 71 27.37 -3.21 0.68
C ILE A 71 26.34 -4.22 1.19
N TRP A 72 25.73 -4.95 0.26
CA TRP A 72 24.85 -6.07 0.55
C TRP A 72 25.60 -7.39 0.40
N GLY A 73 25.40 -8.28 1.38
CA GLY A 73 26.07 -9.57 1.50
C GLY A 73 25.69 -10.62 0.46
N GLY A 74 24.66 -10.37 -0.35
CA GLY A 74 24.14 -11.30 -1.36
C GLY A 74 22.96 -12.17 -0.91
N CYS A 75 22.61 -12.16 0.38
CA CYS A 75 21.42 -12.85 0.89
C CYS A 75 20.93 -12.24 2.21
N GLY A 76 19.69 -12.53 2.63
CA GLY A 76 19.17 -12.15 3.96
C GLY A 76 18.96 -10.64 4.16
N GLY A 77 18.80 -9.88 3.08
CA GLY A 77 18.48 -8.45 3.11
C GLY A 77 17.01 -8.16 3.44
N ASN A 78 16.56 -6.95 3.12
CA ASN A 78 15.16 -6.54 3.12
C ASN A 78 14.87 -5.72 1.84
N GLY A 79 13.66 -5.18 1.70
CA GLY A 79 13.27 -4.45 0.49
C GLY A 79 13.96 -3.11 0.27
N ASN A 80 14.57 -2.49 1.30
CA ASN A 80 15.30 -1.23 1.13
C ASN A 80 16.70 -1.49 0.57
N ASN A 81 16.71 -2.06 -0.63
CA ASN A 81 17.87 -2.57 -1.35
C ASN A 81 17.56 -2.53 -2.85
N PHE A 82 18.13 -1.54 -3.52
CA PHE A 82 17.93 -1.27 -4.94
C PHE A 82 19.25 -1.41 -5.70
N GLU A 83 19.18 -1.79 -6.97
CA GLU A 83 20.38 -1.97 -7.80
C GLU A 83 20.97 -0.65 -8.27
N SER A 84 20.11 0.35 -8.51
CA SER A 84 20.52 1.68 -8.93
C SER A 84 19.95 2.78 -8.02
N TYR A 85 20.57 3.97 -8.12
CA TYR A 85 20.07 5.17 -7.46
C TYR A 85 18.69 5.57 -8.00
N ASP A 86 18.50 5.48 -9.32
CA ASP A 86 17.26 5.90 -9.98
C ASP A 86 16.08 5.02 -9.58
N ASP A 87 16.26 3.71 -9.46
CA ASP A 87 15.21 2.80 -8.95
C ASP A 87 14.84 3.13 -7.51
N CYS A 88 15.85 3.35 -6.66
CA CYS A 88 15.64 3.73 -5.27
C CYS A 88 14.83 5.03 -5.16
N MET A 89 15.18 6.05 -5.94
CA MET A 89 14.46 7.31 -5.94
C MET A 89 13.08 7.20 -6.58
N ALA A 90 12.91 6.38 -7.63
CA ALA A 90 11.61 6.17 -8.25
C ALA A 90 10.60 5.55 -7.27
N VAL A 91 11.06 4.61 -6.43
CA VAL A 91 10.19 3.95 -5.43
C VAL A 91 9.98 4.82 -4.19
N CYS A 92 11.04 5.47 -3.68
CA CYS A 92 11.01 6.06 -2.35
C CYS A 92 10.94 7.59 -2.29
N LYS A 93 10.99 8.28 -3.43
CA LYS A 93 10.89 9.75 -3.43
C LYS A 93 9.54 10.18 -2.85
N GLY A 94 9.61 10.91 -1.73
CA GLY A 94 8.42 11.40 -1.02
C GLY A 94 7.88 10.45 0.04
N ALA A 95 8.55 9.33 0.30
CA ALA A 95 8.49 8.66 1.60
C ALA A 95 9.15 9.54 2.68
#